data_AF-A0A1S4D3R1-F1
#
_entry.id   AF-A0A1S4D3R1-F1
#
_cell.length_a   1.000
_cell.length_b   1.000
_cell.length_c   1.000
_cell.angle_alpha   90.00
_cell.angle_beta   90.00
_cell.angle_gamma   90.00
#
_symmetry.space_group_name_H-M   'P 1'
#
loop_
_entity.id
_entity.type
_entity.pdbx_description
1 polymer ?
#
loop_
_entity_poly.entity_id
_entity_poly.type
_entity_poly.pdbx_seq_one_letter_code
_entity_poly.pdbx_strand_id
1 'polypeptide(L)'
;MNGEPSVPFPATKGLRQGDPISPFLFAIVMEYLSRSLKGLQKEKEYKFHPRCSKLSITHLSFVDDLLLFARGDIPYGTQLQQCLNQFYRASGLQANQTKSFIYNGGVTQVVKDEMQQRFGYSRGELPVKYLEVSLSTKNMSLAQWQPLIEKIIARISFWTTKNCLMQVAAAKNHWDLAYKVDKLWIRWISSYYIKNQQLDDMPIPQQASWLMLGQLPRVEWKISIFTNEARAKAKFTILMYLQNKLLTSDRLLQWGIPVDTICVMCQLHNESRNHLFVECVFAQRTWNKVLMWLQKQPHGLNSWNQHWRWAMENAKGKSQADATFKMIYAEIIHMIWCERNNRVFEKAGRDVEEIARTIA
;
A
#
# COMPACT_ATOMS: atom_id res chain seq x y z
N MET A 1 -17.90 -32.05 1.84
CA MET A 1 -18.89 -31.16 1.21
C MET A 1 -18.17 -30.35 0.14
N ASN A 2 -18.06 -30.93 -1.06
CA ASN A 2 -17.31 -30.35 -2.18
C ASN A 2 -18.31 -30.01 -3.31
N GLY A 3 -19.12 -28.97 -3.10
CA GLY A 3 -19.88 -28.35 -4.21
C GLY A 3 -21.26 -28.93 -4.58
N GLU A 4 -21.70 -30.04 -4.00
CA GLU A 4 -23.06 -30.59 -4.24
C GLU A 4 -24.01 -30.40 -3.05
N PRO A 5 -25.33 -30.22 -3.27
CA PRO A 5 -26.33 -30.12 -2.20
C PRO A 5 -26.41 -31.44 -1.42
N SER A 6 -26.10 -31.40 -0.12
CA SER A 6 -26.30 -32.54 0.78
C SER A 6 -27.69 -32.49 1.45
N VAL A 7 -28.10 -33.65 1.99
CA VAL A 7 -29.34 -33.77 2.77
C VAL A 7 -29.29 -32.81 3.97
N PRO A 8 -30.37 -32.06 4.28
CA PRO A 8 -30.40 -31.15 5.42
C PRO A 8 -30.05 -31.87 6.71
N PHE A 9 -29.05 -31.35 7.43
CA PHE A 9 -28.65 -31.83 8.75
C PHE A 9 -28.70 -30.66 9.74
N PRO A 10 -29.03 -30.90 11.02
CA PRO A 10 -29.06 -29.84 12.02
C PRO A 10 -27.65 -29.26 12.20
N ALA A 11 -27.50 -27.96 11.96
CA ALA A 11 -26.25 -27.27 12.21
C ALA A 11 -26.03 -27.17 13.72
N THR A 12 -25.01 -27.86 14.23
CA THR A 12 -24.47 -27.64 15.58
C THR A 12 -23.60 -26.38 15.62
N LYS A 13 -23.15 -25.96 16.82
CA LYS A 13 -22.29 -24.77 17.04
C LYS A 13 -21.26 -24.55 15.92
N GLY A 14 -21.36 -23.42 15.22
CA GLY A 14 -20.41 -23.01 14.19
C GLY A 14 -21.02 -22.14 13.11
N LEU A 15 -20.17 -21.42 12.38
CA LEU A 15 -20.55 -20.65 11.19
C LEU A 15 -20.26 -21.48 9.94
N ARG A 16 -21.10 -21.35 8.91
CA ARG A 16 -20.95 -22.11 7.66
C ARG A 16 -19.67 -21.68 6.93
N GLN A 17 -18.77 -22.63 6.66
CA GLN A 17 -17.59 -22.37 5.83
C GLN A 17 -18.03 -22.12 4.38
N GLY A 18 -17.47 -21.09 3.75
CA GLY A 18 -17.82 -20.67 2.38
C GLY A 18 -19.04 -19.73 2.28
N ASP A 19 -19.70 -19.43 3.40
CA ASP A 19 -20.73 -18.39 3.45
C ASP A 19 -20.05 -16.99 3.49
N PRO A 20 -20.43 -16.05 2.62
CA PRO A 20 -19.85 -14.71 2.56
C PRO A 20 -20.04 -13.88 3.85
N ILE A 21 -21.00 -14.20 4.71
CA ILE A 21 -21.30 -13.46 5.95
C ILE A 21 -20.49 -14.00 7.14
N SER A 22 -20.16 -15.30 7.14
CA SER A 22 -19.43 -15.96 8.24
C SER A 22 -18.14 -15.24 8.68
N PRO A 23 -17.27 -14.73 7.77
CA PRO A 23 -16.07 -14.00 8.18
C PRO A 23 -16.36 -12.71 8.96
N PHE A 24 -17.44 -12.00 8.61
CA PHE A 24 -17.81 -10.76 9.29
C PHE A 24 -18.36 -11.02 10.70
N LEU A 25 -19.21 -12.04 10.85
CA LEU A 25 -19.71 -12.45 12.16
C LEU A 25 -18.56 -12.89 13.07
N PHE A 26 -17.62 -13.66 12.53
CA PHE A 26 -16.42 -14.06 13.27
C PHE A 26 -15.57 -12.84 13.68
N ALA A 27 -15.39 -11.86 12.79
CA ALA A 27 -14.66 -10.63 13.11
C ALA A 27 -15.32 -9.83 14.25
N ILE A 28 -16.67 -9.75 14.29
CA ILE A 28 -17.41 -9.10 15.38
C ILE A 28 -17.17 -9.82 16.71
N VAL A 29 -17.22 -11.15 16.73
CA VAL A 29 -16.92 -11.95 17.92
C VAL A 29 -15.48 -11.72 18.39
N MET A 30 -14.52 -11.68 17.47
CA MET A 30 -13.12 -11.38 17.81
C MET A 30 -12.91 -9.93 18.27
N GLU A 31 -13.72 -8.97 17.81
CA GLU A 31 -13.68 -7.59 18.29
C GLU A 31 -14.14 -7.49 19.77
N TYR A 32 -15.10 -8.32 20.18
CA TYR A 32 -15.47 -8.42 21.60
C TYR A 32 -14.29 -8.89 22.47
N LEU A 33 -13.54 -9.89 22.02
CA LEU A 33 -12.31 -10.32 22.71
C LEU A 33 -11.26 -9.20 22.75
N SER A 34 -11.06 -8.51 21.62
CA SER A 34 -10.14 -7.37 21.50
C SER A 34 -10.47 -6.26 22.50
N ARG A 35 -11.76 -5.91 22.64
CA ARG A 35 -12.23 -4.92 23.63
C ARG A 35 -12.04 -5.39 25.06
N SER A 36 -12.28 -6.67 25.34
CA SER A 36 -12.06 -7.26 26.67
C SER A 36 -10.58 -7.20 27.07
N LEU A 37 -9.67 -7.55 26.15
CA LEU A 37 -8.22 -7.45 26.36
C LEU A 37 -7.72 -6.00 26.47
N LYS A 38 -8.32 -5.05 25.75
CA LYS A 38 -8.05 -3.61 25.92
C LYS A 38 -8.55 -3.09 27.26
N GLY A 39 -9.65 -3.65 27.78
CA GLY A 39 -10.19 -3.33 29.11
C GLY A 39 -9.17 -3.57 30.23
N LEU A 40 -8.37 -4.64 30.12
CA LEU A 40 -7.30 -4.94 31.08
C LEU A 40 -6.26 -3.81 31.20
N GLN A 41 -6.07 -2.99 30.15
CA GLN A 41 -5.14 -1.85 30.20
C GLN A 41 -5.58 -0.73 31.15
N LYS A 42 -6.87 -0.69 31.52
CA LYS A 42 -7.41 0.34 32.42
C LYS A 42 -7.13 0.04 33.89
N GLU A 43 -6.72 -1.19 34.21
CA GLU A 43 -6.29 -1.56 35.55
C GLU A 43 -4.96 -0.86 35.88
N LYS A 44 -4.88 -0.20 37.04
CA LYS A 44 -3.67 0.55 37.46
C LYS A 44 -2.42 -0.33 37.50
N GLU A 45 -2.62 -1.61 37.76
CA GLU A 45 -1.56 -2.60 37.86
C GLU A 45 -1.12 -3.12 36.48
N TYR A 46 -1.80 -2.82 35.37
CA TYR A 46 -1.49 -3.42 34.08
C TYR A 46 -0.13 -2.96 33.53
N LYS A 47 0.72 -3.93 33.18
CA LYS A 47 2.02 -3.65 32.56
C LYS A 47 2.18 -4.46 31.28
N PHE A 48 2.41 -3.75 30.19
CA PHE A 48 2.68 -4.37 28.89
C PHE A 48 3.94 -5.25 28.93
N HIS A 49 3.99 -6.21 27.99
CA HIS A 49 5.25 -6.84 27.63
C HIS A 49 6.29 -5.74 27.28
N PRO A 50 7.55 -5.84 27.74
CA PRO A 50 8.54 -4.75 27.61
C PRO A 50 8.69 -4.20 26.18
N ARG A 51 8.67 -5.08 25.18
CA ARG A 51 8.76 -4.70 23.75
C ARG A 51 7.46 -4.16 23.15
N CYS A 52 6.32 -4.34 23.83
CA CYS A 52 4.99 -3.96 23.36
C CYS A 52 4.47 -2.69 24.04
N SER A 53 5.12 -2.25 25.13
CA SER A 53 4.72 -1.08 25.93
C SER A 53 4.59 0.20 25.11
N LYS A 54 5.60 0.49 24.28
CA LYS A 54 5.64 1.71 23.45
C LYS A 54 4.51 1.79 22.41
N LEU A 55 3.93 0.65 22.05
CA LEU A 55 2.85 0.55 21.05
C LEU A 55 1.51 0.15 21.66
N SER A 56 1.46 -0.02 22.98
CA SER A 56 0.29 -0.47 23.73
C SER A 56 -0.33 -1.74 23.14
N ILE A 57 0.50 -2.67 22.66
CA ILE A 57 0.05 -3.91 22.00
C ILE A 57 -0.20 -4.97 23.07
N THR A 58 -1.42 -5.53 23.09
CA THR A 58 -1.79 -6.65 23.97
C THR A 58 -2.03 -7.94 23.20
N HIS A 59 -2.47 -7.84 21.94
CA HIS A 59 -2.75 -8.98 21.10
C HIS A 59 -2.62 -8.65 19.61
N LEU A 60 -2.45 -9.69 18.80
CA LEU A 60 -2.63 -9.68 17.35
C LEU A 60 -3.59 -10.80 17.00
N SER A 61 -4.61 -10.50 16.21
CA SER A 61 -5.57 -11.48 15.72
C SER A 61 -5.63 -11.44 14.20
N PHE A 62 -5.54 -12.62 13.59
CA PHE A 62 -5.84 -12.81 12.18
C PHE A 62 -6.68 -14.06 12.02
N VAL A 63 -7.98 -13.87 11.76
CA VAL A 63 -8.96 -14.98 11.77
C VAL A 63 -8.81 -15.74 13.11
N ASP A 64 -8.58 -17.04 13.08
CA ASP A 64 -8.45 -17.93 14.23
C ASP A 64 -7.05 -17.91 14.87
N ASP A 65 -6.06 -17.31 14.21
CA ASP A 65 -4.72 -17.17 14.75
C ASP A 65 -4.64 -15.96 15.70
N LEU A 66 -4.44 -16.22 16.99
CA LEU A 66 -4.33 -15.21 18.05
C LEU A 66 -2.96 -15.27 18.74
N LEU A 67 -2.24 -14.15 18.75
CA LEU A 67 -1.07 -13.93 19.59
C LEU A 67 -1.43 -13.00 20.74
N LEU A 68 -1.11 -13.41 21.97
CA LEU A 68 -1.27 -12.60 23.17
C LEU A 68 0.11 -12.20 23.70
N PHE A 69 0.26 -10.92 24.05
CA PHE A 69 1.49 -10.35 24.59
C PHE A 69 1.22 -9.82 25.99
N ALA A 70 1.90 -10.40 26.97
CA ALA A 70 1.87 -9.95 28.35
C ALA A 70 3.25 -10.02 29.00
N ARG A 71 3.39 -9.36 30.14
CA ARG A 71 4.55 -9.53 31.00
C ARG A 71 4.57 -10.97 31.54
N GLY A 72 5.76 -11.56 31.61
CA GLY A 72 5.98 -12.92 32.04
C GLY A 72 5.90 -13.09 33.57
N ASP A 73 4.76 -12.81 34.17
CA ASP A 73 4.47 -13.17 35.56
C ASP A 73 3.09 -13.86 35.70
N ILE A 74 2.93 -14.53 36.84
CA ILE A 74 1.76 -15.36 37.14
C ILE A 74 0.46 -14.54 37.30
N PRO A 75 0.47 -13.36 37.98
CA PRO A 75 -0.72 -12.53 38.07
C PRO A 75 -1.29 -12.11 36.71
N TYR A 76 -0.45 -11.64 35.77
CA TYR A 76 -0.96 -11.23 34.45
C TYR A 76 -1.43 -12.43 33.62
N GLY A 77 -0.72 -13.56 33.69
CA GLY A 77 -1.19 -14.79 33.02
C GLY A 77 -2.57 -15.21 33.52
N THR A 78 -2.84 -15.04 34.82
CA THR A 78 -4.15 -15.32 35.43
C THR A 78 -5.23 -14.38 34.92
N GLN A 79 -4.94 -13.08 34.81
CA GLN A 79 -5.89 -12.09 34.25
C GLN A 79 -6.21 -12.38 32.77
N LEU A 80 -5.21 -12.77 31.98
CA LEU A 80 -5.42 -13.20 30.59
C LEU A 80 -6.32 -14.42 30.51
N GLN A 81 -6.06 -15.45 31.34
CA GLN A 81 -6.88 -16.65 31.38
C GLN A 81 -8.33 -16.34 31.79
N GLN A 82 -8.53 -15.42 32.74
CA GLN A 82 -9.87 -14.94 33.12
C GLN A 82 -10.59 -14.27 31.95
N CYS A 83 -9.90 -13.42 31.19
CA CYS A 83 -10.44 -12.77 30.00
C CYS A 83 -10.84 -13.79 28.92
N LEU A 84 -9.98 -14.79 28.66
CA LEU A 84 -10.29 -15.89 27.74
C LEU A 84 -11.49 -16.73 28.22
N ASN A 85 -11.60 -16.99 29.52
CA ASN A 85 -12.73 -17.73 30.08
C ASN A 85 -14.04 -16.94 29.98
N GLN A 86 -14.01 -15.61 30.21
CA GLN A 86 -15.17 -14.74 29.99
C GLN A 86 -15.57 -14.73 28.51
N PHE A 87 -14.60 -14.67 27.60
CA PHE A 87 -14.83 -14.78 26.17
C PHE A 87 -15.48 -16.11 25.80
N TYR A 88 -14.94 -17.23 26.30
CA TYR A 88 -15.50 -18.56 26.07
C TYR A 88 -16.96 -18.66 26.53
N ARG A 89 -17.28 -18.12 27.71
CA ARG A 89 -18.67 -18.09 28.22
C ARG A 89 -19.61 -17.29 27.33
N ALA A 90 -19.13 -16.20 26.73
CA ALA A 90 -19.93 -15.33 25.87
C ALA A 90 -20.08 -15.86 24.44
N SER A 91 -19.01 -16.39 23.84
CA SER A 91 -18.97 -16.78 22.42
C SER A 91 -19.09 -18.28 22.19
N GLY A 92 -18.83 -19.10 23.20
CA GLY A 92 -18.68 -20.54 23.08
C GLY A 92 -17.39 -20.99 22.39
N LEU A 93 -16.49 -20.06 22.02
CA LEU A 93 -15.20 -20.35 21.39
C LEU A 93 -14.12 -20.58 22.45
N GLN A 94 -13.49 -21.74 22.42
CA GLN A 94 -12.44 -22.12 23.37
C GLN A 94 -11.09 -22.23 22.64
N ALA A 95 -10.03 -21.76 23.29
CA ALA A 95 -8.67 -21.96 22.80
C ALA A 95 -8.33 -23.46 22.74
N ASN A 96 -7.72 -23.88 21.64
CA ASN A 96 -7.32 -25.26 21.46
C ASN A 96 -6.00 -25.52 22.20
N GLN A 97 -6.06 -26.17 23.35
CA GLN A 97 -4.90 -26.42 24.20
C GLN A 97 -3.77 -27.21 23.51
N THR A 98 -4.06 -28.05 22.50
CA THR A 98 -3.02 -28.80 21.78
C THR A 98 -2.32 -27.99 20.70
N LYS A 99 -2.97 -26.93 20.20
CA LYS A 99 -2.41 -26.01 19.19
C LYS A 99 -1.91 -24.69 19.78
N SER A 100 -2.26 -24.39 21.03
CA SER A 100 -1.87 -23.18 21.73
C SER A 100 -0.59 -23.40 22.54
N PHE A 101 0.37 -22.48 22.38
CA PHE A 101 1.67 -22.56 23.01
C PHE A 101 1.99 -21.30 23.82
N ILE A 102 2.69 -21.46 24.95
CA ILE A 102 3.28 -20.35 25.69
C ILE A 102 4.75 -20.20 25.29
N TYR A 103 5.13 -19.00 24.88
CA TYR A 103 6.51 -18.61 24.57
C TYR A 103 7.05 -17.68 25.64
N ASN A 104 8.11 -18.11 26.32
CA ASN A 104 8.67 -17.41 27.47
C ASN A 104 10.05 -16.82 27.12
N GLY A 105 10.24 -15.53 27.39
CA GLY A 105 11.53 -14.82 27.20
C GLY A 105 11.94 -14.07 28.47
N GLY A 106 13.18 -14.27 28.94
CA GLY A 106 13.73 -13.53 30.08
C GLY A 106 13.15 -13.87 31.46
N VAL A 107 12.47 -15.01 31.60
CA VAL A 107 11.91 -15.52 32.87
C VAL A 107 12.68 -16.75 33.36
N THR A 108 12.76 -16.93 34.68
CA THR A 108 13.43 -18.08 35.32
C THR A 108 12.70 -19.39 35.04
N GLN A 109 13.41 -20.51 35.13
CA GLN A 109 12.83 -21.83 34.87
C GLN A 109 11.64 -22.15 35.80
N VAL A 110 11.76 -21.77 37.08
CA VAL A 110 10.69 -21.92 38.09
C VAL A 110 9.39 -21.26 37.65
N VAL A 111 9.45 -20.00 37.20
CA VAL A 111 8.26 -19.27 36.73
C VAL A 111 7.68 -19.92 35.49
N LYS A 112 8.52 -20.41 34.57
CA LYS A 112 8.02 -21.14 33.41
C LYS A 112 7.25 -22.39 33.83
N ASP A 113 7.76 -23.15 34.81
CA ASP A 113 7.18 -24.43 35.26
C ASP A 113 5.83 -24.18 35.94
N GLU A 114 5.77 -23.15 36.78
CA GLU A 114 4.54 -22.69 37.41
C GLU A 114 3.48 -22.23 36.39
N MET A 115 3.87 -21.49 35.34
CA MET A 115 2.96 -21.08 34.26
C MET A 115 2.37 -22.28 33.51
N GLN A 116 3.20 -23.28 33.21
CA GLN A 116 2.76 -24.47 32.49
C GLN A 116 1.77 -25.28 33.33
N GLN A 117 2.06 -25.44 34.63
CA GLN A 117 1.18 -26.13 35.57
C GLN A 117 -0.16 -25.39 35.75
N ARG A 118 -0.14 -24.05 35.77
CA ARG A 118 -1.33 -23.23 36.04
C ARG A 118 -2.24 -23.05 34.83
N PHE A 119 -1.68 -22.88 33.63
CA PHE A 119 -2.48 -22.57 32.42
C PHE A 119 -2.72 -23.78 31.52
N GLY A 120 -1.94 -24.86 31.66
CA GLY A 120 -2.16 -26.11 30.93
C GLY A 120 -1.80 -26.07 29.43
N TYR A 121 -1.17 -25.00 28.95
CA TYR A 121 -0.67 -24.90 27.57
C TYR A 121 0.74 -25.48 27.44
N SER A 122 1.03 -26.12 26.31
CA SER A 122 2.37 -26.59 26.00
C SER A 122 3.37 -25.44 25.85
N ARG A 123 4.64 -25.68 26.20
CA ARG A 123 5.70 -24.71 25.90
C ARG A 123 6.07 -24.75 24.43
N GLY A 124 6.17 -23.56 23.84
CA GLY A 124 6.78 -23.37 22.54
C GLY A 124 8.20 -22.85 22.66
N GLU A 125 9.03 -23.16 21.67
CA GLU A 125 10.37 -22.59 21.51
C GLU A 125 10.37 -21.53 20.40
N LEU A 126 11.19 -20.49 20.57
CA LEU A 126 11.42 -19.47 19.54
C LEU A 126 12.66 -19.87 18.72
N PRO A 127 12.67 -19.66 17.38
CA PRO A 127 11.71 -18.87 16.61
C PRO A 127 10.46 -19.65 16.15
N VAL A 128 9.28 -19.01 16.21
CA VAL A 128 8.01 -19.58 15.74
C VAL A 128 7.51 -18.87 14.49
N LYS A 129 6.89 -19.59 13.54
CA LYS A 129 6.21 -18.98 12.40
C LYS A 129 4.81 -18.50 12.79
N TYR A 130 4.51 -17.22 12.55
CA TYR A 130 3.16 -16.65 12.61
C TYR A 130 2.84 -16.00 11.27
N LEU A 131 1.74 -16.40 10.63
CA LEU A 131 1.37 -15.96 9.27
C LEU A 131 2.56 -16.02 8.28
N GLU A 132 3.31 -17.13 8.33
CA GLU A 132 4.51 -17.38 7.52
C GLU A 132 5.75 -16.52 7.84
N VAL A 133 5.70 -15.67 8.87
CA VAL A 133 6.82 -14.85 9.34
C VAL A 133 7.42 -15.45 10.60
N SER A 134 8.74 -15.65 10.63
CA SER A 134 9.46 -16.12 11.81
C SER A 134 9.52 -15.02 12.89
N LEU A 135 9.03 -15.31 14.08
CA LEU A 135 9.15 -14.47 15.27
C LEU A 135 10.36 -14.95 16.08
N SER A 136 11.41 -14.12 16.16
CA SER A 136 12.67 -14.43 16.87
C SER A 136 12.96 -13.43 17.99
N THR A 137 13.69 -13.87 19.02
CA THR A 137 14.15 -13.01 20.13
C THR A 137 15.31 -12.09 19.72
N LYS A 138 16.12 -12.52 18.73
CA LYS A 138 17.25 -11.79 18.15
C LYS A 138 16.84 -11.09 16.84
N ASN A 139 17.55 -10.04 16.45
CA ASN A 139 17.43 -9.46 15.10
C ASN A 139 17.62 -10.59 14.09
N MET A 140 16.59 -10.84 13.28
CA MET A 140 16.60 -11.92 12.31
C MET A 140 17.73 -11.70 11.30
N SER A 141 18.53 -12.73 11.04
CA SER A 141 19.58 -12.67 10.03
C SER A 141 18.98 -12.64 8.62
N LEU A 142 19.74 -12.14 7.64
CA LEU A 142 19.32 -12.06 6.24
C LEU A 142 18.83 -13.45 5.72
N ALA A 143 19.51 -14.52 6.12
CA ALA A 143 19.17 -15.90 5.77
C ALA A 143 17.78 -16.34 6.28
N GLN A 144 17.33 -15.83 7.44
CA GLN A 144 16.00 -16.15 7.99
C GLN A 144 14.88 -15.38 7.28
N TRP A 145 15.18 -14.20 6.72
CA TRP A 145 14.24 -13.43 5.89
C TRP A 145 14.13 -13.94 4.46
N GLN A 146 15.14 -14.65 3.96
CA GLN A 146 15.25 -15.11 2.58
C GLN A 146 13.96 -15.78 2.03
N PRO A 147 13.28 -16.70 2.75
CA PRO A 147 12.05 -17.33 2.24
C PRO A 147 10.88 -16.35 2.12
N LEU A 148 10.80 -15.36 3.02
CA LEU A 148 9.79 -14.31 2.98
C LEU A 148 10.09 -13.33 1.84
N ILE A 149 11.37 -12.96 1.67
CA ILE A 149 11.85 -12.13 0.57
C ILE A 149 11.56 -12.82 -0.76
N GLU A 150 11.84 -14.12 -0.90
CA GLU A 150 11.54 -14.89 -2.10
C GLU A 150 10.04 -14.99 -2.38
N LYS A 151 9.19 -15.17 -1.35
CA LYS A 151 7.73 -15.13 -1.51
C LYS A 151 7.21 -13.75 -1.88
N ILE A 152 7.77 -12.69 -1.29
CA ILE A 152 7.43 -11.30 -1.61
C ILE A 152 7.89 -10.97 -3.02
N ILE A 153 9.10 -11.36 -3.41
CA ILE A 153 9.63 -11.21 -4.77
C ILE A 153 8.78 -12.01 -5.74
N ALA A 154 8.45 -13.28 -5.46
CA ALA A 154 7.58 -14.09 -6.32
C ALA A 154 6.18 -13.49 -6.47
N ARG A 155 5.60 -12.96 -5.39
CA ARG A 155 4.35 -12.18 -5.45
C ARG A 155 4.55 -10.91 -6.25
N ILE A 156 5.56 -10.10 -6.00
CA ILE A 156 5.83 -8.86 -6.74
C ILE A 156 6.05 -9.17 -8.23
N SER A 157 6.77 -10.24 -8.57
CA SER A 157 7.03 -10.74 -9.91
C SER A 157 5.72 -11.18 -10.62
N PHE A 158 4.83 -11.84 -9.88
CA PHE A 158 3.47 -12.16 -10.34
C PHE A 158 2.58 -10.91 -10.46
N TRP A 159 2.83 -9.87 -9.65
CA TRP A 159 2.10 -8.61 -9.68
C TRP A 159 2.66 -7.65 -10.74
N THR A 160 3.92 -7.80 -11.16
CA THR A 160 4.49 -7.10 -12.31
C THR A 160 3.92 -7.59 -13.65
N THR A 161 3.27 -8.76 -13.67
CA THR A 161 2.43 -9.18 -14.81
C THR A 161 1.03 -8.54 -14.78
N LYS A 162 0.60 -7.95 -13.65
CA LYS A 162 -0.62 -7.12 -13.49
C LYS A 162 -0.31 -5.76 -12.84
N ASN A 163 0.39 -4.92 -13.60
CA ASN A 163 1.09 -3.66 -13.25
C ASN A 163 0.30 -2.47 -12.63
N CYS A 164 -0.88 -2.67 -12.01
CA CYS A 164 -1.70 -1.58 -11.45
C CYS A 164 -1.62 -1.43 -9.91
N LEU A 165 -1.18 -2.45 -9.17
CA LEU A 165 -1.37 -2.47 -7.71
C LEU A 165 -0.23 -1.84 -6.89
N MET A 166 1.00 -1.75 -7.42
CA MET A 166 2.15 -1.29 -6.63
C MET A 166 2.11 0.22 -6.31
N GLN A 167 1.62 1.06 -7.22
CA GLN A 167 1.51 2.51 -6.99
C GLN A 167 0.30 2.87 -6.13
N VAL A 168 -0.82 2.16 -6.31
CA VAL A 168 -1.99 2.30 -5.44
C VAL A 168 -1.64 1.84 -4.03
N ALA A 169 -0.87 0.76 -3.86
CA ALA A 169 -0.39 0.31 -2.56
C ALA A 169 0.60 1.29 -1.94
N ALA A 170 1.55 1.86 -2.70
CA ALA A 170 2.49 2.86 -2.18
C ALA A 170 1.80 4.17 -1.77
N ALA A 171 0.87 4.69 -2.59
CA ALA A 171 0.08 5.87 -2.28
C ALA A 171 -0.89 5.63 -1.10
N LYS A 172 -1.51 4.44 -1.04
CA LYS A 172 -2.36 4.03 0.09
C LYS A 172 -1.56 3.83 1.37
N ASN A 173 -0.35 3.26 1.28
CA ASN A 173 0.55 3.12 2.43
C ASN A 173 1.03 4.48 2.91
N HIS A 174 1.36 5.41 2.02
CA HIS A 174 1.74 6.78 2.37
C HIS A 174 0.56 7.56 3.00
N TRP A 175 -0.63 7.45 2.43
CA TRP A 175 -1.85 8.05 2.98
C TRP A 175 -2.25 7.43 4.32
N ASP A 176 -2.18 6.11 4.46
CA ASP A 176 -2.42 5.44 5.73
C ASP A 176 -1.33 5.84 6.76
N LEU A 177 -0.06 6.04 6.36
CA LEU A 177 1.03 6.47 7.25
C LEU A 177 0.84 7.90 7.78
N ALA A 178 0.31 8.79 6.93
CA ALA A 178 0.08 10.19 7.25
C ALA A 178 -1.24 10.42 8.01
N TYR A 179 -2.27 9.59 7.77
CA TYR A 179 -3.64 9.89 8.24
C TYR A 179 -4.35 8.75 9.00
N LYS A 180 -3.78 7.53 9.09
CA LYS A 180 -4.38 6.41 9.86
C LYS A 180 -3.47 5.92 10.98
N VAL A 181 -3.48 6.66 12.09
CA VAL A 181 -2.70 6.38 13.31
C VAL A 181 -3.18 5.11 14.04
N ASP A 182 -4.29 4.51 13.61
CA ASP A 182 -4.95 3.41 14.32
C ASP A 182 -4.40 2.03 13.93
N LYS A 183 -3.63 1.94 12.84
CA LYS A 183 -3.09 0.67 12.32
C LYS A 183 -1.77 0.31 12.98
N LEU A 184 -1.66 -0.94 13.42
CA LEU A 184 -0.55 -1.42 14.26
C LEU A 184 0.84 -1.30 13.62
N TRP A 185 0.98 -1.62 12.33
CA TRP A 185 2.24 -1.47 11.59
C TRP A 185 2.61 0.02 11.39
N ILE A 186 1.62 0.90 11.31
CA ILE A 186 1.80 2.35 11.17
C ILE A 186 2.22 2.96 12.51
N ARG A 187 1.60 2.54 13.62
CA ARG A 187 2.08 2.87 14.97
C ARG A 187 3.50 2.39 15.19
N TRP A 188 3.84 1.18 14.72
CA TRP A 188 5.19 0.63 14.81
C TRP A 188 6.20 1.49 14.04
N ILE A 189 5.92 1.80 12.77
CA ILE A 189 6.77 2.69 11.95
C ILE A 189 6.86 4.08 12.58
N SER A 190 5.73 4.65 13.01
CA SER A 190 5.66 5.97 13.64
C SER A 190 6.52 6.06 14.90
N SER A 191 6.48 5.02 15.71
CA SER A 191 7.18 4.96 17.00
C SER A 191 8.67 4.69 16.87
N TYR A 192 9.08 3.83 15.93
CA TYR A 192 10.48 3.41 15.79
C TYR A 192 11.26 4.25 14.79
N TYR A 193 10.66 4.62 13.66
CA TYR A 193 11.34 5.33 12.57
C TYR A 193 10.96 6.81 12.49
N ILE A 194 9.67 7.13 12.62
CA ILE A 194 9.17 8.53 12.49
C ILE A 194 9.33 9.32 13.81
N LYS A 195 9.49 8.63 14.95
CA LYS A 195 9.55 9.21 16.30
C LYS A 195 8.41 10.20 16.59
N ASN A 196 7.21 9.93 16.06
CA ASN A 196 6.02 10.79 16.18
C ASN A 196 6.14 12.21 15.58
N GLN A 197 7.03 12.42 14.61
CA GLN A 197 7.08 13.66 13.82
C GLN A 197 6.10 13.59 12.65
N GLN A 198 5.70 14.75 12.09
CA GLN A 198 4.99 14.74 10.81
C GLN A 198 5.92 14.26 9.70
N LEU A 199 5.38 13.44 8.78
CA LEU A 199 6.13 12.84 7.69
C LEU A 199 6.76 13.89 6.77
N ASP A 200 6.08 15.02 6.59
CA ASP A 200 6.50 16.12 5.71
C ASP A 200 7.72 16.87 6.27
N ASP A 201 7.89 16.86 7.60
CA ASP A 201 8.97 17.57 8.29
C ASP A 201 10.19 16.68 8.58
N MET A 202 10.12 15.39 8.22
CA MET A 202 11.17 14.46 8.56
C MET A 202 12.35 14.53 7.57
N PRO A 203 13.60 14.67 8.06
CA PRO A 203 14.77 14.50 7.21
C PRO A 203 14.84 13.05 6.72
N ILE A 204 14.97 12.86 5.41
CA ILE A 204 15.08 11.53 4.78
C ILE A 204 16.25 10.77 5.44
N PRO A 205 16.01 9.61 6.10
CA PRO A 205 17.07 8.87 6.75
C PRO A 205 18.09 8.41 5.70
N GLN A 206 19.34 8.89 5.79
CA GLN A 206 20.41 8.57 4.82
C GLN A 206 20.62 7.05 4.64
N GLN A 207 20.30 6.27 5.69
CA GLN A 207 20.43 4.82 5.72
C GLN A 207 19.25 4.07 5.05
N ALA A 208 18.08 4.70 4.92
CA ALA A 208 16.88 4.06 4.35
C ALA A 208 16.91 4.05 2.80
N SER A 209 17.57 5.04 2.19
CA SER A 209 17.68 5.17 0.73
C SER A 209 18.34 3.95 0.09
N TRP A 210 19.46 3.49 0.66
CA TRP A 210 20.21 2.35 0.12
C TRP A 210 19.60 0.98 0.45
N LEU A 211 18.88 0.87 1.57
CA LEU A 211 18.31 -0.41 2.01
C LEU A 211 17.07 -0.83 1.21
N MET A 212 16.32 0.13 0.66
CA MET A 212 15.08 -0.10 -0.10
C MET A 212 15.28 -0.04 -1.61
N LEU A 213 16.37 0.58 -2.07
CA LEU A 213 16.79 0.54 -3.46
C LEU A 213 17.64 -0.73 -3.64
N GLY A 214 17.01 -1.86 -3.95
CA GLY A 214 17.72 -2.90 -4.70
C GLY A 214 18.35 -2.30 -5.98
N GLN A 215 19.16 -3.07 -6.71
CA GLN A 215 19.69 -2.65 -8.02
C GLN A 215 18.55 -2.46 -9.04
N LEU A 216 17.77 -1.41 -8.89
CA LEU A 216 16.76 -0.99 -9.83
C LEU A 216 17.46 -0.14 -10.88
N PRO A 217 17.22 -0.40 -12.17
CA PRO A 217 17.83 0.38 -13.24
C PRO A 217 17.51 1.85 -13.04
N ARG A 218 18.52 2.70 -13.19
CA ARG A 218 18.38 4.15 -13.04
C ARG A 218 17.39 4.64 -14.11
N VAL A 219 16.19 5.01 -13.66
CA VAL A 219 15.14 5.49 -14.56
C VAL A 219 15.35 6.96 -14.91
N GLU A 220 15.49 7.27 -16.19
CA GLU A 220 15.79 8.62 -16.69
C GLU A 220 14.67 9.62 -16.37
N TRP A 221 13.42 9.15 -16.31
CA TRP A 221 12.26 9.98 -16.03
C TRP A 221 12.20 10.53 -14.60
N LYS A 222 13.05 10.06 -13.67
CA LYS A 222 13.11 10.52 -12.27
C LYS A 222 13.24 12.05 -12.18
N ILE A 223 14.04 12.65 -13.06
CA ILE A 223 14.38 14.07 -13.02
C ILE A 223 13.13 14.94 -13.25
N SER A 224 12.22 14.49 -14.12
CA SER A 224 10.99 15.21 -14.49
C SER A 224 9.88 15.13 -13.43
N ILE A 225 10.01 14.28 -12.41
CA ILE A 225 8.98 14.05 -11.37
C ILE A 225 9.42 14.59 -10.01
N PHE A 226 10.63 14.24 -9.55
CA PHE A 226 11.04 14.54 -8.17
C PHE A 226 11.56 15.97 -7.96
N THR A 227 11.95 16.68 -9.03
CA THR A 227 12.39 18.08 -8.97
C THR A 227 11.40 19.05 -9.64
N ASN A 228 10.17 18.59 -9.85
CA ASN A 228 9.14 19.35 -10.52
C ASN A 228 8.28 20.07 -9.47
N GLU A 229 7.90 21.32 -9.70
CA GLU A 229 7.04 22.10 -8.80
C GLU A 229 5.58 22.20 -9.28
N ALA A 230 5.23 21.51 -10.38
CA ALA A 230 3.85 21.43 -10.88
C ALA A 230 2.84 20.91 -9.84
N ARG A 231 1.56 21.15 -10.11
CA ARG A 231 0.45 20.67 -9.28
C ARG A 231 0.54 19.16 -9.10
N ALA A 232 0.12 18.67 -7.93
CA ALA A 232 0.17 17.24 -7.61
C ALA A 232 -0.55 16.36 -8.67
N LYS A 233 -1.69 16.85 -9.20
CA LYS A 233 -2.43 16.16 -10.28
C LYS A 233 -1.64 16.09 -11.58
N ALA A 234 -0.90 17.13 -11.93
CA ALA A 234 -0.04 17.15 -13.11
C ALA A 234 1.16 16.21 -12.97
N LYS A 235 1.81 16.22 -11.80
CA LYS A 235 2.88 15.25 -11.44
C LYS A 235 2.42 13.80 -11.51
N PHE A 236 1.21 13.52 -11.05
CA PHE A 236 0.63 12.18 -11.16
C PHE A 236 0.33 11.81 -12.62
N THR A 237 -0.22 12.74 -13.40
CA THR A 237 -0.56 12.47 -14.81
C THR A 237 0.69 12.22 -15.64
N ILE A 238 1.75 13.02 -15.47
CA ILE A 238 3.03 12.79 -16.17
C ILE A 238 3.64 11.44 -15.75
N LEU A 239 3.59 11.03 -14.48
CA LEU A 239 4.05 9.70 -14.05
C LEU A 239 3.34 8.57 -14.84
N MET A 240 2.02 8.66 -14.96
CA MET A 240 1.21 7.67 -15.68
C MET A 240 1.49 7.70 -17.19
N TYR A 241 1.65 8.88 -17.76
CA TYR A 241 2.03 9.11 -19.16
C TYR A 241 3.38 8.45 -19.49
N LEU A 242 4.40 8.68 -18.64
CA LEU A 242 5.75 8.14 -18.82
C LEU A 242 5.79 6.61 -18.77
N GLN A 243 4.96 6.03 -17.92
CA GLN A 243 4.87 4.58 -17.77
C GLN A 243 3.92 3.91 -18.78
N ASN A 244 3.34 4.69 -19.70
CA ASN A 244 2.32 4.22 -20.64
C ASN A 244 1.10 3.58 -19.94
N LYS A 245 0.62 4.18 -18.86
CA LYS A 245 -0.47 3.62 -18.02
C LYS A 245 -1.78 4.41 -18.05
N LEU A 246 -1.86 5.47 -18.85
CA LEU A 246 -3.11 6.20 -19.06
C LEU A 246 -4.14 5.31 -19.78
N LEU A 247 -5.42 5.47 -19.47
CA LEU A 247 -6.52 4.64 -20.00
C LEU A 247 -6.97 5.12 -21.38
N THR A 248 -6.08 5.01 -22.36
CA THR A 248 -6.37 5.29 -23.77
C THR A 248 -7.21 4.18 -24.39
N SER A 249 -7.92 4.50 -25.48
CA SER A 249 -8.86 3.58 -26.13
C SER A 249 -8.20 2.26 -26.57
N ASP A 250 -6.97 2.32 -27.10
CA ASP A 250 -6.17 1.16 -27.52
C ASP A 250 -5.93 0.18 -26.36
N ARG A 251 -5.70 0.69 -25.15
CA ARG A 251 -5.48 -0.12 -23.94
C ARG A 251 -6.79 -0.71 -23.41
N LEU A 252 -7.87 0.05 -23.45
CA LEU A 252 -9.20 -0.45 -23.06
C LEU A 252 -9.63 -1.58 -24.00
N LEU A 253 -9.39 -1.44 -25.30
CA LEU A 253 -9.65 -2.48 -26.28
C LEU A 253 -8.79 -3.73 -26.04
N GLN A 254 -7.49 -3.56 -25.71
CA GLN A 254 -6.62 -4.69 -25.29
C GLN A 254 -7.12 -5.42 -24.03
N TRP A 255 -7.87 -4.73 -23.17
CA TRP A 255 -8.51 -5.33 -21.99
C TRP A 255 -9.88 -5.95 -22.29
N GLY A 256 -10.30 -5.99 -23.55
CA GLY A 256 -11.59 -6.55 -23.97
C GLY A 256 -12.77 -5.65 -23.66
N ILE A 257 -12.54 -4.37 -23.36
CA ILE A 257 -13.61 -3.39 -23.14
C ILE A 257 -13.95 -2.77 -24.50
N PRO A 258 -15.18 -2.93 -25.02
CA PRO A 258 -15.57 -2.35 -26.30
C PRO A 258 -15.69 -0.84 -26.16
N VAL A 259 -14.82 -0.11 -26.86
CA VAL A 259 -14.81 1.35 -26.92
C VAL A 259 -14.54 1.82 -28.35
N ASP A 260 -15.02 3.02 -28.69
CA ASP A 260 -14.59 3.68 -29.92
C ASP A 260 -13.10 4.00 -29.83
N THR A 261 -12.34 3.58 -30.84
CA THR A 261 -10.89 3.80 -30.90
C THR A 261 -10.53 5.14 -31.51
N ILE A 262 -11.47 5.84 -32.14
CA ILE A 262 -11.18 7.12 -32.79
C ILE A 262 -10.87 8.18 -31.73
N CYS A 263 -9.78 8.90 -31.93
CA CYS A 263 -9.33 9.95 -31.03
C CYS A 263 -10.35 11.07 -30.94
N VAL A 264 -10.88 11.29 -29.73
CA VAL A 264 -11.93 12.29 -29.46
C VAL A 264 -11.51 13.73 -29.73
N MET A 265 -10.19 14.00 -29.83
CA MET A 265 -9.66 15.33 -30.10
C MET A 265 -9.60 15.65 -31.59
N CYS A 266 -9.01 14.75 -32.39
CA CYS A 266 -8.78 14.99 -33.82
C CYS A 266 -9.84 14.35 -34.72
N GLN A 267 -10.56 13.33 -34.23
CA GLN A 267 -11.58 12.57 -34.97
C GLN A 267 -11.07 11.92 -36.27
N LEU A 268 -9.76 11.68 -36.40
CA LEU A 268 -9.12 11.21 -37.64
C LEU A 268 -8.31 9.93 -37.48
N HIS A 269 -7.70 9.69 -36.32
CA HIS A 269 -6.80 8.55 -36.08
C HIS A 269 -7.19 7.83 -34.80
N ASN A 270 -6.71 6.60 -34.64
CA ASN A 270 -6.92 5.84 -33.41
C ASN A 270 -6.19 6.47 -32.20
N GLU A 271 -6.85 6.52 -31.05
CA GLU A 271 -6.29 7.02 -29.80
C GLU A 271 -5.37 5.99 -29.17
N SER A 272 -4.07 6.24 -29.31
CA SER A 272 -3.01 5.68 -28.48
C SER A 272 -2.38 6.77 -27.63
N ARG A 273 -1.54 6.42 -26.65
CA ARG A 273 -0.73 7.43 -25.93
C ARG A 273 0.10 8.29 -26.88
N ASN A 274 0.78 7.66 -27.84
CA ASN A 274 1.68 8.38 -28.76
C ASN A 274 0.87 9.34 -29.62
N HIS A 275 -0.28 8.89 -30.13
CA HIS A 275 -1.18 9.76 -30.87
C HIS A 275 -1.68 10.90 -30.01
N LEU A 276 -2.31 10.59 -28.88
CA LEU A 276 -2.98 11.55 -28.00
C LEU A 276 -2.09 12.72 -27.57
N PHE A 277 -0.81 12.47 -27.30
CA PHE A 277 0.10 13.48 -26.74
C PHE A 277 1.12 14.04 -27.73
N VAL A 278 1.43 13.37 -28.85
CA VAL A 278 2.52 13.76 -29.75
C VAL A 278 2.07 13.90 -31.19
N GLU A 279 1.30 12.94 -31.73
CA GLU A 279 0.95 12.93 -33.16
C GLU A 279 -0.40 13.62 -33.45
N CYS A 280 -1.23 13.79 -32.43
CA CYS A 280 -2.54 14.43 -32.56
C CYS A 280 -2.38 15.91 -32.90
N VAL A 281 -3.05 16.35 -33.98
CA VAL A 281 -3.03 17.75 -34.45
C VAL A 281 -3.43 18.72 -33.34
N PHE A 282 -4.39 18.34 -32.50
CA PHE A 282 -4.80 19.15 -31.34
C PHE A 282 -3.66 19.29 -30.33
N ALA A 283 -3.06 18.17 -29.91
CA ALA A 283 -1.94 18.18 -28.97
C ALA A 283 -0.74 18.96 -29.51
N GLN A 284 -0.39 18.80 -30.80
CA GLN A 284 0.69 19.55 -31.44
C GLN A 284 0.45 21.06 -31.39
N ARG A 285 -0.79 21.51 -31.66
CA ARG A 285 -1.16 22.93 -31.53
C ARG A 285 -1.02 23.42 -30.10
N THR A 286 -1.47 22.66 -29.11
CA THR A 286 -1.32 23.00 -27.69
C THR A 286 0.15 23.11 -27.27
N TRP A 287 0.98 22.12 -27.64
CA TRP A 287 2.43 22.16 -27.39
C TRP A 287 3.07 23.40 -28.01
N ASN A 288 2.87 23.63 -29.30
CA ASN A 288 3.50 24.75 -30.01
C ASN A 288 3.09 26.10 -29.41
N LYS A 289 1.82 26.26 -29.02
CA LYS A 289 1.31 27.51 -28.44
C LYS A 289 1.95 27.83 -27.10
N VAL A 290 1.92 26.88 -26.16
CA VAL A 290 2.44 27.12 -24.79
C VAL A 290 3.97 27.19 -24.80
N LEU A 291 4.62 26.34 -25.59
CA LEU A 291 6.08 26.32 -25.66
C LEU A 291 6.67 27.52 -26.42
N MET A 292 5.89 28.20 -27.24
CA MET A 292 6.29 29.48 -27.85
C MET A 292 6.56 30.55 -26.79
N TRP A 293 5.79 30.58 -25.71
CA TRP A 293 6.03 31.51 -24.59
C TRP A 293 7.34 31.22 -23.86
N LEU A 294 7.78 29.96 -23.86
CA LEU A 294 9.06 29.53 -23.29
C LEU A 294 10.23 29.64 -24.26
N GLN A 295 10.00 30.09 -25.51
CA GLN A 295 11.01 30.12 -26.57
C GLN A 295 11.69 28.75 -26.79
N LYS A 296 10.97 27.65 -26.52
CA LYS A 296 11.49 26.26 -26.62
C LYS A 296 10.65 25.46 -27.60
N GLN A 297 10.97 25.49 -28.89
CA GLN A 297 10.13 24.83 -29.90
C GLN A 297 10.53 23.36 -30.14
N PRO A 298 9.57 22.42 -30.08
CA PRO A 298 9.77 21.04 -30.50
C PRO A 298 9.66 20.95 -32.02
N HIS A 299 10.72 21.30 -32.76
CA HIS A 299 10.69 21.20 -34.22
C HIS A 299 10.77 19.73 -34.68
N GLY A 300 9.80 19.29 -35.49
CA GLY A 300 9.86 18.02 -36.23
C GLY A 300 9.74 16.74 -35.39
N LEU A 301 9.14 16.81 -34.20
CA LEU A 301 8.97 15.65 -33.31
C LEU A 301 7.75 14.81 -33.70
N ASN A 302 7.88 14.03 -34.77
CA ASN A 302 6.79 13.20 -35.32
C ASN A 302 6.66 11.83 -34.62
N SER A 303 7.48 11.57 -33.60
CA SER A 303 7.46 10.30 -32.88
C SER A 303 7.64 10.49 -31.38
N TRP A 304 7.05 9.56 -30.63
CA TRP A 304 7.21 9.47 -29.17
C TRP A 304 8.67 9.56 -28.73
N ASN A 305 9.55 8.79 -29.37
CA ASN A 305 10.96 8.69 -28.94
C ASN A 305 11.72 10.00 -29.14
N GLN A 306 11.44 10.72 -30.22
CA GLN A 306 12.04 12.03 -30.46
C GLN A 306 11.53 13.06 -29.45
N HIS A 307 10.21 13.10 -29.23
CA HIS A 307 9.59 13.97 -28.23
C HIS A 307 10.14 13.70 -26.82
N TRP A 308 10.28 12.42 -26.46
CA TRP A 308 10.83 11.97 -25.20
C TRP A 308 12.26 12.46 -24.97
N ARG A 309 13.17 12.22 -25.93
CA ARG A 309 14.57 12.63 -25.80
C ARG A 309 14.71 14.13 -25.65
N TRP A 310 14.01 14.90 -26.49
CA TRP A 310 13.99 16.35 -26.43
C TRP A 310 13.48 16.87 -25.07
N ALA A 311 12.40 16.30 -24.55
CA ALA A 311 11.87 16.68 -23.25
C ALA A 311 12.86 16.36 -22.11
N MET A 312 13.57 15.23 -22.18
CA MET A 312 14.57 14.87 -21.18
C MET A 312 15.81 15.77 -21.22
N GLU A 313 16.27 16.17 -22.40
CA GLU A 313 17.37 17.12 -22.53
C GLU A 313 17.04 18.47 -21.89
N ASN A 314 15.83 18.99 -22.13
CA ASN A 314 15.37 20.23 -21.53
C ASN A 314 15.04 20.11 -20.03
N ALA A 315 14.78 18.91 -19.52
CA ALA A 315 14.52 18.67 -18.10
C ALA A 315 15.78 18.36 -17.27
N LYS A 316 16.96 18.13 -17.87
CA LYS A 316 18.18 17.76 -17.13
C LYS A 316 18.80 18.92 -16.35
N GLY A 317 18.60 20.16 -16.80
CA GLY A 317 19.22 21.32 -16.20
C GLY A 317 18.65 21.69 -14.82
N LYS A 318 19.39 22.57 -14.13
CA LYS A 318 19.08 23.08 -12.77
C LYS A 318 18.77 24.57 -12.77
N SER A 319 18.72 25.23 -13.94
CA SER A 319 18.40 26.64 -14.01
C SER A 319 16.92 26.88 -13.69
N GLN A 320 16.58 28.13 -13.35
CA GLN A 320 15.18 28.52 -13.16
C GLN A 320 14.35 28.26 -14.43
N ALA A 321 14.94 28.45 -15.63
CA ALA A 321 14.28 28.15 -16.90
C ALA A 321 13.97 26.65 -17.05
N ASP A 322 14.84 25.76 -16.57
CA ASP A 322 14.62 24.31 -16.61
C ASP A 322 13.53 23.87 -15.61
N ALA A 323 13.49 24.50 -14.43
CA ALA A 323 12.43 24.28 -13.44
C ALA A 323 11.06 24.69 -13.98
N THR A 324 10.97 25.88 -14.58
CA THR A 324 9.76 26.39 -15.25
C THR A 324 9.35 25.48 -16.41
N PHE A 325 10.30 24.99 -17.21
CA PHE A 325 10.01 24.03 -18.27
C PHE A 325 9.41 22.73 -17.73
N LYS A 326 10.00 22.11 -16.69
CA LYS A 326 9.46 20.87 -16.08
C LYS A 326 8.02 21.05 -15.62
N MET A 327 7.74 22.20 -15.01
CA MET A 327 6.42 22.51 -14.48
C MET A 327 5.40 22.63 -15.62
N ILE A 328 5.67 23.49 -16.61
CA ILE A 328 4.77 23.71 -17.74
C ILE A 328 4.61 22.44 -18.58
N TYR A 329 5.67 21.67 -18.79
CA TYR A 329 5.61 20.41 -19.51
C TYR A 329 4.64 19.41 -18.84
N ALA A 330 4.67 19.30 -17.51
CA ALA A 330 3.73 18.46 -16.77
C ALA A 330 2.29 18.99 -16.84
N GLU A 331 2.11 20.32 -16.81
CA GLU A 331 0.79 20.95 -16.90
C GLU A 331 0.16 20.78 -18.29
N ILE A 332 0.94 20.87 -19.38
CA ILE A 332 0.44 20.62 -20.75
C ILE A 332 -0.10 19.19 -20.86
N ILE A 333 0.68 18.20 -20.42
CA ILE A 333 0.25 16.78 -20.43
C ILE A 333 -1.02 16.61 -19.60
N HIS A 334 -1.07 17.22 -18.42
CA HIS A 334 -2.25 17.14 -17.55
C HIS A 334 -3.48 17.74 -18.21
N MET A 335 -3.35 18.91 -18.85
CA MET A 335 -4.47 19.58 -19.51
C MET A 335 -4.96 18.84 -20.75
N ILE A 336 -4.05 18.30 -21.57
CA ILE A 336 -4.43 17.44 -22.71
C ILE A 336 -5.22 16.22 -22.19
N TRP A 337 -4.77 15.60 -21.11
CA TRP A 337 -5.48 14.47 -20.50
C TRP A 337 -6.86 14.85 -19.92
N CYS A 338 -6.95 15.98 -19.22
CA CYS A 338 -8.21 16.50 -18.70
C CYS A 338 -9.19 16.83 -19.82
N GLU A 339 -8.72 17.49 -20.88
CA GLU A 339 -9.52 17.84 -22.04
C GLU A 339 -10.05 16.60 -22.75
N ARG A 340 -9.21 15.58 -22.94
CA ARG A 340 -9.64 14.26 -23.44
C ARG A 340 -10.82 13.74 -22.64
N ASN A 341 -10.67 13.67 -21.31
CA ASN A 341 -11.68 13.09 -20.44
C ASN A 341 -12.96 13.93 -20.44
N ASN A 342 -12.85 15.25 -20.50
CA ASN A 342 -14.02 16.12 -20.60
C ASN A 342 -14.82 15.85 -21.88
N ARG A 343 -14.14 15.68 -23.02
CA ARG A 343 -14.79 15.32 -24.29
C ARG A 343 -15.43 13.94 -24.26
N VAL A 344 -14.82 12.98 -23.57
CA VAL A 344 -15.35 11.60 -23.43
C VAL A 344 -16.59 11.56 -22.52
N PHE A 345 -16.50 12.16 -21.33
CA PHE A 345 -17.51 11.98 -20.28
C PHE A 345 -18.59 13.08 -20.29
N GLU A 346 -18.18 14.33 -20.51
CA GLU A 346 -19.07 15.49 -20.47
C GLU A 346 -19.52 15.94 -21.87
N LYS A 347 -18.96 15.36 -22.93
CA LYS A 347 -19.19 15.74 -24.34
C LYS A 347 -18.96 17.23 -24.63
N ALA A 348 -18.20 17.90 -23.76
CA ALA A 348 -17.82 19.29 -23.87
C ALA A 348 -16.33 19.39 -24.20
N GLY A 349 -15.98 20.27 -25.12
CA GLY A 349 -14.59 20.50 -25.54
C GLY A 349 -14.25 21.98 -25.52
N ARG A 350 -13.05 22.28 -25.04
CA ARG A 350 -12.44 23.61 -25.11
C ARG A 350 -11.50 23.69 -26.31
N ASP A 351 -11.30 24.91 -26.80
CA ASP A 351 -10.33 25.15 -27.85
C ASP A 351 -8.89 25.19 -27.30
N VAL A 352 -7.91 25.26 -28.22
CA VAL A 352 -6.49 25.31 -27.85
C VAL A 352 -6.15 26.60 -27.10
N GLU A 353 -6.87 27.69 -27.37
CA GLU A 353 -6.62 29.02 -26.84
C GLU A 353 -7.01 29.11 -25.35
N GLU A 354 -8.17 28.56 -25.00
CA GLU A 354 -8.66 28.43 -23.62
C GLU A 354 -7.75 27.52 -22.78
N ILE A 355 -7.30 26.41 -23.36
CA ILE A 355 -6.37 25.50 -22.69
C ILE A 355 -5.03 26.18 -22.45
N ALA A 356 -4.48 26.88 -23.45
CA ALA A 356 -3.22 27.59 -23.32
C ALA A 356 -3.31 28.69 -22.24
N ARG A 357 -4.40 29.46 -22.19
CA ARG A 357 -4.65 30.47 -21.15
C ARG A 357 -4.78 29.89 -19.74
N THR A 358 -5.18 28.63 -19.60
CA THR A 358 -5.27 27.96 -18.30
C THR A 358 -3.90 27.46 -17.81
N ILE A 359 -2.93 27.32 -18.72
CA ILE A 359 -1.57 26.84 -18.42
C ILE A 359 -0.61 28.00 -18.15
N ALA A 360 -0.79 29.14 -18.85
CA ALA A 360 -0.15 30.42 -18.48
C ALA A 360 -0.68 30.92 -17.13
#